data_AF-A0A0S4KH12-F1
#
_entry.id   AF-A0A0S4KH12-F1
#
_cell.length_a   1.000
_cell.length_b   1.000
_cell.length_c   1.000
_cell.angle_alpha   90.00
_cell.angle_beta   90.00
_cell.angle_gamma   90.00
#
_symmetry.space_group_name_H-M   'P 1'
#
loop_
_entity.id
_entity.type
_entity.pdbx_description
1 polymer ?
#
loop_
_entity_poly.entity_id
_entity_poly.type
_entity_poly.pdbx_seq_one_letter_code
_entity_poly.pdbx_strand_id
1 'polypeptide(L)'
;MPTAASTSHSDTAGSAAAPSPRKLTQDELQRSANRLATTTRPQVTLKPLVEASKMSKEQEEKSIKRLYEESVASQKRKQADLEKRHEEATSPKHLSHTRALAPSEEQEAVSRLYDKSIEHKQIVRAELEKKFSTEQPKKRLDGATQSDVNQRLYVDSITKHRDGHTKLYEKYILDLEPKAAKRTGEELRASAAKLHAGER
;
A
#
# COMPACT_ATOMS: atom_id res chain seq x y z
N MET A 1 60.13 -17.59 -4.08
CA MET A 1 60.21 -19.07 -4.17
C MET A 1 58.88 -19.59 -4.70
N PRO A 2 58.74 -19.78 -6.02
CA PRO A 2 57.55 -20.34 -6.63
C PRO A 2 57.73 -21.84 -6.88
N THR A 3 56.80 -22.69 -6.44
CA THR A 3 56.73 -24.09 -6.86
C THR A 3 55.57 -24.26 -7.81
N ALA A 4 55.93 -24.41 -9.08
CA ALA A 4 55.04 -24.83 -10.16
C ALA A 4 54.67 -26.30 -9.98
N ALA A 5 53.38 -26.61 -10.08
CA ALA A 5 52.91 -27.99 -10.25
C ALA A 5 52.24 -28.11 -11.62
N SER A 6 53.04 -28.70 -12.51
CA SER A 6 52.78 -29.24 -13.83
C SER A 6 51.34 -29.68 -14.12
N THR A 7 50.78 -29.05 -15.14
CA THR A 7 49.64 -29.49 -15.94
C THR A 7 50.01 -30.76 -16.71
N SER A 8 49.26 -31.84 -16.52
CA SER A 8 49.27 -33.00 -17.43
C SER A 8 47.89 -33.13 -18.06
N HIS A 9 47.80 -32.74 -19.33
CA HIS A 9 46.66 -33.06 -20.18
C HIS A 9 46.96 -34.40 -20.85
N SER A 10 46.28 -35.46 -20.43
CA SER A 10 46.20 -36.69 -21.21
C SER A 10 44.92 -36.66 -22.03
N ASP A 11 45.07 -36.27 -23.29
CA ASP A 11 44.12 -36.56 -24.36
C ASP A 11 44.02 -38.09 -24.50
N THR A 12 42.85 -38.63 -24.17
CA THR A 12 42.43 -39.95 -24.66
C THR A 12 41.18 -39.74 -25.50
N ALA A 13 41.40 -39.59 -26.81
CA ALA A 13 40.38 -39.78 -27.80
C ALA A 13 39.95 -41.27 -27.78
N GLY A 14 38.82 -41.53 -27.15
CA GLY A 14 38.19 -42.84 -27.09
C GLY A 14 36.69 -42.69 -27.22
N SER A 15 36.18 -42.92 -28.43
CA SER A 15 34.76 -43.15 -28.69
C SER A 15 34.21 -44.19 -27.71
N ALA A 16 33.33 -43.80 -26.80
CA ALA A 16 32.62 -44.72 -25.93
C ALA A 16 31.18 -44.25 -25.72
N ALA A 17 30.26 -45.18 -25.95
CA ALA A 17 28.82 -45.06 -25.88
C ALA A 17 28.32 -44.39 -24.59
N ALA A 18 27.13 -43.78 -24.67
CA ALA A 18 26.43 -43.20 -23.53
C ALA A 18 26.47 -44.18 -22.32
N PRO A 19 26.88 -43.74 -21.12
CA PRO A 19 26.99 -44.62 -19.97
C PRO A 19 25.60 -45.17 -19.62
N SER A 20 25.44 -46.48 -19.73
CA SER A 20 24.22 -47.16 -19.32
C SER A 20 23.94 -46.86 -17.84
N PRO A 21 22.69 -46.54 -17.47
CA PRO A 21 22.37 -46.15 -16.11
C PRO A 21 22.75 -47.26 -15.13
N ARG A 22 23.55 -46.92 -14.12
CA ARG A 22 23.89 -47.84 -13.03
C ARG A 22 22.60 -48.30 -12.35
N LYS A 23 22.35 -49.61 -12.35
CA LYS A 23 21.25 -50.22 -11.60
C LYS A 23 21.65 -50.21 -10.13
N LEU A 24 21.02 -49.33 -9.35
CA LEU A 24 21.20 -49.29 -7.90
C LEU A 24 20.65 -50.56 -7.27
N THR A 25 21.36 -51.07 -6.28
CA THR A 25 20.87 -52.18 -5.45
C THR A 25 19.68 -51.73 -4.62
N GLN A 26 18.84 -52.68 -4.21
CA GLN A 26 17.61 -52.37 -3.47
C GLN A 26 17.89 -51.60 -2.17
N ASP A 27 19.01 -51.91 -1.50
CA ASP A 27 19.45 -51.22 -0.29
C ASP A 27 19.88 -49.77 -0.54
N GLU A 28 20.57 -49.50 -1.66
CA GLU A 28 20.96 -48.15 -2.06
C GLU A 28 19.74 -47.31 -2.45
N LEU A 29 18.76 -47.95 -3.12
CA LEU A 29 17.51 -47.33 -3.48
C LEU A 29 16.70 -46.97 -2.23
N GLN A 30 16.61 -47.88 -1.25
CA GLN A 30 15.97 -47.64 0.04
C GLN A 30 16.65 -46.50 0.81
N ARG A 31 18.00 -46.46 0.85
CA ARG A 31 18.74 -45.36 1.49
C ARG A 31 18.48 -44.02 0.80
N SER A 32 18.44 -44.01 -0.53
CA SER A 32 18.14 -42.80 -1.29
C SER A 32 16.71 -42.30 -1.05
N ALA A 33 15.75 -43.23 -1.01
CA ALA A 33 14.34 -42.94 -0.73
C ALA A 33 14.16 -42.40 0.70
N ASN A 34 14.78 -43.02 1.69
CA ASN A 34 14.74 -42.56 3.08
C ASN A 34 15.36 -41.17 3.23
N ARG A 35 16.52 -40.92 2.60
CA ARG A 35 17.18 -39.60 2.62
C ARG A 35 16.31 -38.50 2.00
N LEU A 36 15.55 -38.82 0.95
CA LEU A 36 14.66 -37.88 0.29
C LEU A 36 13.33 -37.69 1.05
N ALA A 37 12.82 -38.76 1.66
CA ALA A 37 11.58 -38.74 2.44
C ALA A 37 11.74 -37.94 3.75
N THR A 38 12.89 -38.04 4.40
CA THR A 38 13.19 -37.31 5.64
C THR A 38 13.87 -35.97 5.34
N THR A 39 13.20 -35.06 4.63
CA THR A 39 13.71 -33.68 4.50
C THR A 39 13.42 -32.91 5.79
N THR A 40 14.29 -33.06 6.79
CA THR A 40 14.25 -32.24 8.00
C THR A 40 14.86 -30.88 7.67
N ARG A 41 14.03 -29.95 7.19
CA ARG A 41 14.45 -28.55 7.09
C ARG A 41 14.58 -27.99 8.51
N PRO A 42 15.76 -27.51 8.94
CA PRO A 42 15.88 -26.89 10.25
C PRO A 42 15.01 -25.62 10.26
N GLN A 43 14.07 -25.53 11.19
CA GLN A 43 13.38 -24.27 11.47
C GLN A 43 14.39 -23.29 12.07
N VAL A 44 14.86 -22.35 11.25
CA VAL A 44 15.73 -21.27 11.71
C VAL A 44 14.86 -20.17 12.30
N THR A 45 14.87 -20.02 13.61
CA THR A 45 14.30 -18.86 14.30
C THR A 45 15.22 -17.66 14.09
N LEU A 46 14.84 -16.79 13.16
CA LEU A 46 15.54 -15.54 12.90
C LEU A 46 15.28 -14.56 14.04
N LYS A 47 16.35 -13.96 14.59
CA LYS A 47 16.22 -12.85 15.52
C LYS A 47 15.66 -11.63 14.79
N PRO A 48 14.83 -10.79 15.45
CA PRO A 48 14.32 -9.57 14.85
C PRO A 48 15.50 -8.66 14.46
N LEU A 49 15.41 -8.08 13.26
CA LEU A 49 16.48 -7.27 12.66
C LEU A 49 16.81 -6.01 13.48
N VAL A 50 15.84 -5.52 14.27
CA VAL A 50 16.00 -4.39 15.18
C VAL A 50 15.24 -4.71 16.47
N GLU A 51 15.89 -4.55 17.61
CA GLU A 51 15.25 -4.67 18.92
C GLU A 51 14.32 -3.47 19.14
N ALA A 52 13.07 -3.73 19.55
CA ALA A 52 12.12 -2.69 19.85
C ALA A 52 12.59 -1.89 21.08
N SER A 53 13.24 -0.75 20.83
CA SER A 53 13.63 0.19 21.87
C SER A 53 12.36 0.82 22.46
N LYS A 54 12.18 0.67 23.77
CA LYS A 54 11.12 1.37 24.51
C LYS A 54 11.60 2.78 24.77
N MET A 55 11.00 3.76 24.08
CA MET A 55 11.26 5.18 24.36
C MET A 55 10.82 5.52 25.79
N SER A 56 11.60 6.36 26.48
CA SER A 56 11.14 6.92 27.76
C SER A 56 10.02 7.93 27.53
N LYS A 57 9.13 8.10 28.51
CA LYS A 57 8.01 9.06 28.42
C LYS A 57 8.49 10.48 28.11
N GLU A 58 9.63 10.89 28.67
CA GLU A 58 10.23 12.20 28.40
C GLU A 58 10.72 12.35 26.95
N GLN A 59 11.24 11.28 26.35
CA GLN A 59 11.65 11.29 24.94
C GLN A 59 10.45 11.35 24.01
N GLU A 60 9.36 10.68 24.38
CA GLU A 60 8.08 10.74 23.66
C GLU A 60 7.47 12.14 23.73
N GLU A 61 7.42 12.77 24.90
CA GLU A 61 6.93 14.14 25.02
C GLU A 61 7.77 15.15 24.23
N LYS A 62 9.11 14.98 24.22
CA LYS A 62 10.01 15.81 23.41
C LYS A 62 9.78 15.61 21.91
N SER A 63 9.55 14.38 21.46
CA SER A 63 9.28 14.11 20.05
C SER A 63 7.93 14.68 19.62
N ILE A 64 6.90 14.55 20.45
CA ILE A 64 5.58 15.15 20.21
C ILE A 64 5.66 16.67 20.11
N LYS A 65 6.35 17.34 21.05
CA LYS A 65 6.55 18.79 21.02
C LYS A 65 7.25 19.24 19.75
N ARG A 66 8.34 18.55 19.37
CA ARG A 66 9.07 18.86 18.13
C ARG A 66 8.19 18.70 16.90
N LEU A 67 7.46 17.60 16.78
CA LEU A 67 6.57 17.34 15.64
C LEU A 67 5.46 18.40 15.54
N TYR A 68 4.92 18.80 16.69
CA TYR A 68 3.93 19.87 16.76
C TYR A 68 4.51 21.22 16.31
N GLU A 69 5.67 21.61 16.83
CA GLU A 69 6.36 22.85 16.45
C GLU A 69 6.70 22.87 14.95
N GLU A 70 7.19 21.76 14.41
CA GLU A 70 7.50 21.60 13.00
C GLU A 70 6.23 21.71 12.13
N SER A 71 5.13 21.10 12.55
CA SER A 71 3.84 21.22 11.87
C SER A 71 3.32 22.65 11.86
N VAL A 72 3.37 23.33 13.00
CA VAL A 72 2.94 24.74 13.12
C VAL A 72 3.83 25.65 12.27
N ALA A 73 5.14 25.45 12.29
CA ALA A 73 6.07 26.22 11.46
C ALA A 73 5.81 26.01 9.96
N SER A 74 5.55 24.76 9.54
CA SER A 74 5.20 24.43 8.15
C SER A 74 3.89 25.11 7.73
N GLN A 75 2.88 25.11 8.60
CA GLN A 75 1.60 25.76 8.33
C GLN A 75 1.75 27.29 8.23
N LYS A 76 2.52 27.92 9.13
CA LYS A 76 2.81 29.36 9.06
C LYS A 76 3.53 29.75 7.77
N ARG A 77 4.51 28.96 7.33
CA ARG A 77 5.20 29.20 6.05
C ARG A 77 4.23 29.14 4.88
N LYS A 78 3.37 28.11 4.83
CA LYS A 78 2.34 27.98 3.78
C LYS A 78 1.36 29.16 3.79
N GLN A 79 0.96 29.64 4.96
CA GLN A 79 0.09 30.81 5.07
C GLN A 79 0.80 32.07 4.55
N ALA A 80 2.03 32.32 4.97
CA ALA A 80 2.82 33.45 4.49
C ALA A 80 3.04 33.41 2.96
N ASP A 81 3.28 32.22 2.39
CA ASP A 81 3.42 32.06 0.93
C ASP A 81 2.11 32.37 0.20
N LEU A 82 0.96 31.98 0.77
CA LEU A 82 -0.36 32.28 0.19
C LEU A 82 -0.70 33.77 0.32
N GLU A 83 -0.43 34.38 1.47
CA GLU A 83 -0.61 35.81 1.70
C GLU A 83 0.24 36.62 0.72
N LYS A 84 1.52 36.26 0.57
CA LYS A 84 2.41 36.90 -0.40
C LYS A 84 1.89 36.79 -1.83
N ARG A 85 1.44 35.61 -2.26
CA ARG A 85 0.83 35.42 -3.59
C ARG A 85 -0.45 36.24 -3.77
N HIS A 86 -1.25 36.35 -2.72
CA HIS A 86 -2.47 37.15 -2.74
C HIS A 86 -2.15 38.65 -2.83
N GLU A 87 -1.17 39.13 -2.06
CA GLU A 87 -0.66 40.50 -2.15
C GLU A 87 -0.08 40.80 -3.52
N GLU A 88 0.72 39.90 -4.09
CA GLU A 88 1.25 40.04 -5.46
C GLU A 88 0.09 40.14 -6.46
N ALA A 89 -0.90 39.23 -6.40
CA ALA A 89 -2.06 39.22 -7.29
C ALA A 89 -2.97 40.44 -7.15
N THR A 90 -3.13 40.99 -5.93
CA THR A 90 -3.97 42.17 -5.67
C THR A 90 -3.20 43.48 -5.78
N SER A 91 -1.87 43.43 -5.92
CA SER A 91 -1.08 44.64 -6.09
C SER A 91 -1.46 45.36 -7.38
N PRO A 92 -1.55 46.70 -7.35
CA PRO A 92 -1.92 47.49 -8.53
C PRO A 92 -0.89 47.36 -9.66
N LYS A 93 0.34 46.91 -9.36
CA LYS A 93 1.38 46.62 -10.37
C LYS A 93 1.04 45.39 -11.22
N HIS A 94 0.43 44.36 -10.65
CA HIS A 94 0.01 43.18 -11.40
C HIS A 94 -1.33 43.38 -12.11
N LEU A 95 -2.27 44.10 -11.49
CA LEU A 95 -3.57 44.44 -12.11
C LEU A 95 -3.41 45.36 -13.34
N SER A 96 -2.48 46.32 -13.30
CA SER A 96 -2.17 47.24 -14.41
C SER A 96 -1.37 46.61 -15.55
N HIS A 97 -0.78 45.43 -15.34
CA HIS A 97 -0.04 44.68 -16.36
C HIS A 97 -0.83 43.51 -16.96
N THR A 98 -2.16 43.51 -16.82
CA THR A 98 -3.06 42.69 -17.64
C THR A 98 -3.10 43.22 -19.09
N ARG A 99 -1.93 43.33 -19.71
CA ARG A 99 -1.81 43.50 -21.15
C ARG A 99 -2.39 42.23 -21.76
N ALA A 100 -3.43 42.37 -22.58
CA ALA A 100 -3.89 41.28 -23.42
C ALA A 100 -2.68 40.74 -24.19
N LEU A 101 -2.36 39.46 -23.97
CA LEU A 101 -1.23 38.81 -24.61
C LEU A 101 -1.44 38.89 -26.13
N ALA A 102 -0.36 39.17 -26.87
CA ALA A 102 -0.45 39.06 -28.31
C ALA A 102 -0.68 37.57 -28.68
N PRO A 103 -1.40 37.25 -29.77
CA PRO A 103 -1.68 35.86 -30.15
C PRO A 103 -0.43 34.98 -30.26
N SER A 104 0.72 35.57 -30.63
CA SER A 104 2.02 34.89 -30.67
C SER A 104 2.58 34.56 -29.28
N GLU A 105 2.39 35.46 -28.31
CA GLU A 105 2.82 35.26 -26.92
C GLU A 105 1.94 34.21 -26.24
N GLU A 106 0.65 34.16 -26.58
CA GLU A 106 -0.26 33.10 -26.13
C GLU A 106 0.16 31.73 -26.65
N GLN A 107 0.44 31.62 -27.95
CA GLN A 107 0.93 30.36 -28.53
C GLN A 107 2.25 29.91 -27.93
N GLU A 108 3.18 30.84 -27.68
CA GLU A 108 4.46 30.53 -27.03
C GLU A 108 4.28 30.15 -25.55
N ALA A 109 3.35 30.79 -24.83
CA ALA A 109 3.03 30.40 -23.46
C ALA A 109 2.42 29.00 -23.40
N VAL A 110 1.50 28.69 -24.32
CA VAL A 110 0.86 27.37 -24.43
C VAL A 110 1.87 26.30 -24.81
N SER A 111 2.78 26.55 -25.76
CA SER A 111 3.82 25.58 -26.13
C SER A 111 4.74 25.29 -24.95
N ARG A 112 5.22 26.32 -24.24
CA ARG A 112 6.04 26.16 -23.02
C ARG A 112 5.32 25.37 -21.92
N LEU A 113 4.01 25.59 -21.74
CA LEU A 113 3.18 24.83 -20.80
C LEU A 113 3.06 23.36 -21.20
N TYR A 114 2.89 23.10 -22.50
CA TYR A 114 2.80 21.76 -23.04
C TYR A 114 4.12 21.01 -22.90
N ASP A 115 5.24 21.65 -23.25
CA ASP A 115 6.59 21.08 -23.12
C ASP A 115 6.92 20.75 -21.67
N LYS A 116 6.66 21.69 -20.74
CA LYS A 116 6.81 21.44 -19.30
C LYS A 116 5.93 20.30 -18.80
N SER A 117 4.71 20.17 -19.34
CA SER A 117 3.81 19.07 -18.99
C SER A 117 4.36 17.73 -19.47
N ILE A 118 4.92 17.69 -20.69
CA ILE A 118 5.55 16.49 -21.24
C ILE A 118 6.78 16.11 -20.41
N GLU A 119 7.68 17.06 -20.14
CA GLU A 119 8.87 16.83 -19.30
C GLU A 119 8.48 16.28 -17.92
N HIS A 120 7.50 16.91 -17.27
CA HIS A 120 7.01 16.44 -15.98
C HIS A 120 6.45 15.01 -16.05
N LYS A 121 5.65 14.70 -17.08
CA LYS A 121 5.12 13.34 -17.30
C LYS A 121 6.24 12.34 -17.55
N GLN A 122 7.29 12.72 -18.29
CA GLN A 122 8.45 11.85 -18.52
C GLN A 122 9.24 11.58 -17.23
N ILE A 123 9.44 12.59 -16.39
CA ILE A 123 10.09 12.45 -15.09
C ILE A 123 9.27 11.51 -14.20
N VAL A 124 7.96 11.76 -14.06
CA VAL A 124 7.07 10.91 -13.27
C VAL A 124 7.07 9.49 -13.80
N ARG A 125 7.01 9.30 -15.13
CA ARG A 125 7.08 7.99 -15.75
C ARG A 125 8.40 7.29 -15.44
N ALA A 126 9.54 7.96 -15.57
CA ALA A 126 10.84 7.40 -15.26
C ALA A 126 10.97 7.03 -13.77
N GLU A 127 10.40 7.83 -12.87
CA GLU A 127 10.33 7.49 -11.45
C GLU A 127 9.45 6.28 -11.18
N LEU A 128 8.28 6.19 -11.83
CA LEU A 128 7.37 5.05 -11.70
C LEU A 128 8.01 3.79 -12.27
N GLU A 129 8.68 3.88 -13.42
CA GLU A 129 9.45 2.77 -13.97
C GLU A 129 10.58 2.37 -13.02
N LYS A 130 11.33 3.29 -12.43
CA LYS A 130 12.33 2.92 -11.41
C LYS A 130 11.71 2.25 -10.17
N LYS A 131 10.55 2.71 -9.72
CA LYS A 131 9.86 2.18 -8.52
C LYS A 131 9.16 0.85 -8.77
N PHE A 132 8.60 0.65 -9.97
CA PHE A 132 7.67 -0.43 -10.27
C PHE A 132 8.09 -1.31 -11.46
N SER A 133 9.02 -0.87 -12.32
CA SER A 133 9.67 -1.68 -13.35
C SER A 133 10.82 -2.49 -12.77
N THR A 134 10.55 -3.18 -11.68
CA THR A 134 11.30 -4.38 -11.37
C THR A 134 10.47 -5.54 -11.90
N GLU A 135 11.07 -6.33 -12.78
CA GLU A 135 10.65 -7.71 -13.07
C GLU A 135 10.79 -8.52 -11.77
N GLN A 136 9.98 -8.19 -10.77
CA GLN A 136 9.95 -8.94 -9.53
C GLN A 136 9.49 -10.33 -9.92
N PRO A 137 10.26 -11.39 -9.57
CA PRO A 137 9.82 -12.74 -9.83
C PRO A 137 8.46 -12.90 -9.17
N LYS A 138 7.41 -13.07 -9.98
CA LYS A 138 6.04 -13.25 -9.50
C LYS A 138 6.03 -14.51 -8.65
N LYS A 139 6.12 -14.35 -7.33
CA LYS A 139 5.96 -15.47 -6.40
C LYS A 139 4.55 -16.00 -6.60
N ARG A 140 4.45 -17.24 -7.09
CA ARG A 140 3.17 -17.96 -7.06
C ARG A 140 2.79 -18.12 -5.60
N LEU A 141 1.70 -17.47 -5.22
CA LEU A 141 1.13 -17.61 -3.89
C LEU A 141 0.64 -19.05 -3.77
N ASP A 142 1.00 -19.69 -2.67
CA ASP A 142 0.39 -20.96 -2.28
C ASP A 142 -1.07 -20.70 -1.87
N GLY A 143 -1.95 -21.70 -2.01
CA GLY A 143 -3.39 -21.53 -1.80
C GLY A 143 -3.74 -20.95 -0.43
N ALA A 144 -3.00 -21.34 0.61
CA ALA A 144 -3.16 -20.81 1.96
C ALA A 144 -2.74 -19.34 2.10
N THR A 145 -1.66 -18.93 1.43
CA THR A 145 -1.22 -17.53 1.40
C THR A 145 -2.17 -16.66 0.58
N GLN A 146 -2.75 -17.23 -0.48
CA GLN A 146 -3.76 -16.55 -1.29
C GLN A 146 -5.06 -16.34 -0.51
N SER A 147 -5.51 -17.31 0.28
CA SER A 147 -6.69 -17.13 1.14
C SER A 147 -6.47 -16.07 2.22
N ASP A 148 -5.30 -16.04 2.87
CA ASP A 148 -4.97 -15.01 3.88
C ASP A 148 -4.93 -13.61 3.25
N VAL A 149 -4.31 -13.46 2.07
CA VAL A 149 -4.31 -12.19 1.33
C VAL A 149 -5.72 -11.78 0.93
N ASN A 150 -6.54 -12.71 0.42
CA ASN A 150 -7.94 -12.42 0.08
C ASN A 150 -8.76 -12.01 1.30
N GLN A 151 -8.54 -12.66 2.44
CA GLN A 151 -9.21 -12.32 3.69
C GLN A 151 -8.85 -10.91 4.15
N ARG A 152 -7.56 -10.57 4.15
CA ARG A 152 -7.08 -9.23 4.54
C ARG A 152 -7.51 -8.12 3.58
N LEU A 153 -7.48 -8.38 2.28
CA LEU A 153 -7.77 -7.35 1.29
C LEU A 153 -9.26 -7.15 1.07
N TYR A 154 -10.05 -8.22 1.09
CA TYR A 154 -11.45 -8.16 0.73
C TYR A 154 -12.37 -8.23 1.95
N VAL A 155 -12.20 -9.24 2.79
CA VAL A 155 -13.09 -9.44 3.95
C VAL A 155 -12.86 -8.33 4.98
N ASP A 156 -11.60 -8.11 5.38
CA ASP A 156 -11.28 -7.12 6.42
C ASP A 156 -11.53 -5.68 5.97
N SER A 157 -11.43 -5.38 4.68
CA SER A 157 -11.71 -4.02 4.18
C SER A 157 -13.21 -3.73 4.17
N ILE A 158 -14.02 -4.70 3.75
CA ILE A 158 -15.48 -4.60 3.75
C ILE A 158 -16.02 -4.52 5.18
N THR A 159 -15.50 -5.35 6.10
CA THR A 159 -15.93 -5.30 7.50
C THR A 159 -15.58 -3.97 8.15
N LYS A 160 -14.35 -3.46 7.98
CA LYS A 160 -13.96 -2.14 8.50
C LYS A 160 -14.84 -1.02 7.96
N HIS A 161 -15.16 -1.06 6.66
CA HIS A 161 -16.04 -0.06 6.06
C HIS A 161 -17.45 -0.17 6.64
N ARG A 162 -18.00 -1.39 6.76
CA ARG A 162 -19.31 -1.64 7.38
C ARG A 162 -19.34 -1.15 8.82
N ASP A 163 -18.34 -1.49 9.63
CA ASP A 163 -18.24 -1.06 11.02
C ASP A 163 -18.12 0.46 11.14
N GLY A 164 -17.41 1.10 10.22
CA GLY A 164 -17.34 2.57 10.12
C GLY A 164 -18.71 3.18 9.84
N HIS A 165 -19.46 2.63 8.88
CA HIS A 165 -20.83 3.07 8.57
C HIS A 165 -21.78 2.86 9.75
N THR A 166 -21.70 1.71 10.43
CA THR A 166 -22.50 1.45 11.63
C THR A 166 -22.21 2.47 12.73
N LYS A 167 -20.93 2.76 13.02
CA LYS A 167 -20.54 3.76 14.01
C LYS A 167 -21.02 5.17 13.65
N LEU A 168 -20.95 5.54 12.37
CA LEU A 168 -21.47 6.83 11.90
C LEU A 168 -22.99 6.91 12.04
N TYR A 169 -23.70 5.84 11.68
CA TYR A 169 -25.14 5.74 11.82
C TYR A 169 -25.58 5.84 13.29
N GLU A 170 -24.94 5.08 14.18
CA GLU A 170 -25.20 5.14 15.63
C GLU A 170 -24.93 6.53 16.20
N LYS A 171 -23.83 7.17 15.80
CA LYS A 171 -23.43 8.47 16.36
C LYS A 171 -24.29 9.64 15.89
N TYR A 172 -24.78 9.61 14.65
CA TYR A 172 -25.40 10.79 14.04
C TYR A 172 -26.86 10.59 13.65
N ILE A 173 -27.29 9.38 13.33
CA ILE A 173 -28.63 9.12 12.79
C ILE A 173 -29.55 8.59 13.88
N LEU A 174 -29.07 7.67 14.73
CA LEU A 174 -29.88 7.06 15.78
C LEU A 174 -30.46 8.08 16.79
N ASP A 175 -29.74 9.16 17.05
CA ASP A 175 -30.18 10.25 17.94
C ASP A 175 -31.15 11.23 17.25
N LEU A 176 -31.09 11.34 15.92
CA LEU A 176 -31.95 12.20 15.11
C LEU A 176 -33.25 11.50 14.70
N GLU A 177 -33.25 10.17 14.62
CA GLU A 177 -34.44 9.40 14.27
C GLU A 177 -35.48 9.49 15.38
N PRO A 178 -36.71 9.93 15.07
CA PRO A 178 -37.78 9.96 16.06
C PRO A 178 -38.07 8.53 16.50
N LYS A 179 -37.76 8.21 17.77
CA LYS A 179 -38.08 6.91 18.35
C LYS A 179 -39.56 6.64 18.15
N ALA A 180 -39.88 5.60 17.38
CA ALA A 180 -41.26 5.20 17.16
C ALA A 180 -41.93 4.98 18.52
N ALA A 181 -43.06 5.68 18.74
CA ALA A 181 -43.82 5.55 19.97
C ALA A 181 -44.23 4.07 20.13
N LYS A 182 -43.73 3.42 21.19
CA LYS A 182 -44.11 2.05 21.52
C LYS A 182 -45.55 2.08 22.02
N ARG A 183 -46.51 1.77 21.15
CA ARG A 183 -47.91 1.60 21.53
C ARG A 183 -48.08 0.31 22.30
N THR A 184 -48.86 0.35 23.37
CA THR A 184 -49.21 -0.86 24.12
C THR A 184 -50.12 -1.75 23.27
N GLY A 185 -50.16 -3.06 23.57
CA GLY A 185 -51.01 -3.99 22.82
C GLY A 185 -52.50 -3.63 22.86
N GLU A 186 -52.94 -2.97 23.92
CA GLU A 186 -54.31 -2.48 24.08
C GLU A 186 -54.59 -1.27 23.18
N GLU A 187 -53.67 -0.31 23.10
CA GLU A 187 -53.76 0.83 22.19
C GLU A 187 -53.78 0.41 20.72
N LEU A 188 -53.01 -0.62 20.36
CA LEU A 188 -53.02 -1.17 19.01
C LEU A 188 -54.37 -1.80 18.68
N ARG A 189 -54.93 -2.61 19.59
CA ARG A 189 -56.28 -3.18 19.41
C ARG A 189 -57.35 -2.11 19.33
N ALA A 190 -57.29 -1.08 20.17
CA ALA A 190 -58.22 0.04 20.13
C ALA A 190 -58.10 0.83 18.80
N SER A 191 -56.88 1.05 18.30
CA SER A 191 -56.68 1.71 17.00
C SER A 191 -57.18 0.86 15.82
N ALA A 192 -56.99 -0.45 15.88
CA ALA A 192 -57.50 -1.38 14.87
C ALA A 192 -59.04 -1.45 14.89
N ALA A 193 -59.64 -1.44 16.09
CA ALA A 193 -61.09 -1.38 16.25
C ALA A 193 -61.69 -0.08 15.68
N LYS A 194 -61.06 1.08 15.92
CA LYS A 194 -61.48 2.36 15.33
C LYS A 194 -61.38 2.39 13.81
N LEU A 195 -60.31 1.83 13.24
CA LEU A 195 -60.17 1.65 11.79
C LEU A 195 -61.27 0.77 11.21
N HIS A 196 -61.62 -0.32 11.88
CA HIS A 196 -62.71 -1.21 11.46
C HIS A 196 -64.10 -0.59 11.63
N ALA A 197 -64.29 0.28 12.62
CA ALA A 197 -65.54 1.00 12.86
C ALA A 197 -65.72 2.23 11.94
N GLY A 198 -64.69 2.65 11.22
CA GLY A 198 -64.74 3.80 10.31
C GLY A 198 -64.73 5.17 11.02
N GLU A 199 -64.43 5.19 12.32
CA GLU A 199 -64.29 6.41 13.10
C GLU A 199 -62.88 6.99 12.93
N ARG A 200 -62.80 8.28 12.53
CA ARG A 200 -61.54 9.02 12.39
C ARG A 200 -61.14 9.71 13.68
#